data_AF-A0A7Z8Y5J3-F1
#
_entry.id   AF-A0A7Z8Y5J3-F1
#
_cell.length_a   1.000
_cell.length_b   1.000
_cell.length_c   1.000
_cell.angle_alpha   90.00
_cell.angle_beta   90.00
_cell.angle_gamma   90.00
#
_symmetry.space_group_name_H-M   'P 1'
#
loop_
_entity.id
_entity.type
_entity.pdbx_description
1 polymer ?
#
loop_
_entity_poly.entity_id
_entity_poly.type
_entity_poly.pdbx_seq_one_letter_code
_entity_poly.pdbx_strand_id
1 'polypeptide(L)'
;MASLKEMRNRIGSVKATQKITKAMQMVAAAKLKRAQDQAESARPYARKMASVIANLAAGVSGADAPKLLAGTGQDQRHLIVVATADKGLAGGFSTNVIRAARERIGSLIANGKDVKIIAVGRKSRDQLTRLYGDKVVHTFELSAQKTIGLPLAQPVAEMIATAFEDGQADVVTLFYSQFKSVIQQVPTGKQLIPAVVEGDAAPIDLNGAVYDYEPSEEEILETLLPRNLTTQILAALYENQAGFFGSQMAAMDNATRNAGDLINALTLQYNRKRQAQITTELIEIIAGAEAL
;
A
#
# COMPACT_ATOMS: atom_id res chain seq x y z
N MET A 1 25.14 -36.80 -3.90
CA MET A 1 25.30 -35.79 -2.84
C MET A 1 25.92 -34.53 -3.44
N ALA A 2 25.56 -33.33 -2.95
CA ALA A 2 26.20 -32.09 -3.41
C ALA A 2 27.72 -32.09 -3.15
N SER A 3 28.51 -31.65 -4.13
CA SER A 3 29.98 -31.58 -4.08
C SER A 3 30.47 -30.43 -3.18
N LEU A 4 31.73 -30.47 -2.72
CA LEU A 4 32.34 -29.36 -1.98
C LEU A 4 32.30 -28.05 -2.77
N LYS A 5 32.51 -28.12 -4.09
CA LYS A 5 32.44 -26.97 -5.00
C LYS A 5 31.03 -26.36 -5.00
N GLU A 6 30.00 -27.21 -5.09
CA GLU A 6 28.60 -26.77 -5.08
C GLU A 6 28.22 -26.11 -3.75
N MET A 7 28.63 -26.69 -2.61
CA MET A 7 28.40 -26.06 -1.31
C MET A 7 29.12 -24.72 -1.16
N ARG A 8 30.37 -24.61 -1.63
CA ARG A 8 31.11 -23.35 -1.61
C ARG A 8 30.40 -22.27 -2.44
N ASN A 9 29.94 -22.64 -3.64
CA ASN A 9 29.17 -21.75 -4.51
C ASN A 9 27.86 -21.32 -3.85
N ARG A 10 27.15 -22.26 -3.20
CA ARG A 10 25.89 -21.97 -2.49
C ARG A 10 26.12 -21.03 -1.31
N ILE A 11 27.16 -21.24 -0.50
CA ILE A 11 27.55 -20.30 0.58
C ILE A 11 27.85 -18.91 0.00
N GLY A 12 28.61 -18.84 -1.09
CA GLY A 12 28.93 -17.58 -1.76
C GLY A 12 27.67 -16.85 -2.26
N SER A 13 26.73 -17.59 -2.86
CA SER A 13 25.45 -17.05 -3.33
C SER A 13 24.62 -16.49 -2.16
N VAL A 14 24.46 -17.24 -1.06
CA VAL A 14 23.69 -16.77 0.11
C VAL A 14 24.36 -15.55 0.76
N LYS A 15 25.70 -15.49 0.83
CA LYS A 15 26.43 -14.31 1.28
C LYS A 15 26.16 -13.08 0.39
N ALA A 16 26.11 -13.26 -0.93
CA ALA A 16 25.75 -12.18 -1.84
C ALA A 16 24.30 -11.72 -1.61
N THR A 17 23.36 -12.65 -1.48
CA THR A 17 21.96 -12.34 -1.13
C THR A 17 21.87 -11.56 0.19
N GLN A 18 22.60 -11.96 1.23
CA GLN A 18 22.62 -11.28 2.53
C GLN A 18 23.09 -9.82 2.41
N LYS A 19 24.13 -9.56 1.60
CA LYS A 19 24.61 -8.19 1.34
C LYS A 19 23.54 -7.36 0.62
N ILE A 20 22.85 -7.95 -0.36
CA ILE A 20 21.78 -7.28 -1.10
C ILE A 20 20.61 -6.95 -0.17
N THR A 21 20.14 -7.90 0.64
CA THR A 21 19.03 -7.65 1.58
C THR A 21 19.43 -6.61 2.62
N LYS A 22 20.69 -6.62 3.10
CA LYS A 22 21.18 -5.59 4.03
C LYS A 22 21.20 -4.20 3.40
N ALA A 23 21.66 -4.08 2.15
CA ALA A 23 21.63 -2.82 1.41
C ALA A 23 20.19 -2.34 1.18
N MET A 24 19.29 -3.24 0.77
CA MET A 24 17.87 -2.93 0.58
C MET A 24 17.19 -2.48 1.87
N GLN A 25 17.52 -3.08 3.02
CA GLN A 25 17.05 -2.64 4.34
C GLN A 25 17.42 -1.17 4.59
N MET A 26 18.69 -0.80 4.36
CA MET A 26 19.18 0.57 4.56
C MET A 26 18.52 1.57 3.60
N VAL A 27 18.34 1.17 2.33
CA VAL A 27 17.63 2.00 1.34
C VAL A 27 16.17 2.19 1.72
N ALA A 28 15.50 1.14 2.20
CA ALA A 28 14.12 1.22 2.67
C ALA A 28 14.00 2.13 3.89
N ALA A 29 14.93 2.04 4.86
CA ALA A 29 14.96 2.93 6.03
C ALA A 29 15.07 4.42 5.63
N ALA A 30 15.99 4.74 4.70
CA ALA A 30 16.18 6.11 4.23
C ALA A 30 14.95 6.65 3.48
N LYS A 31 14.25 5.79 2.72
CA LYS A 31 13.03 6.16 1.99
C LYS A 31 11.81 6.24 2.90
N LEU A 32 11.74 5.39 3.92
CA LEU A 32 10.70 5.40 4.94
C LEU A 32 10.67 6.75 5.64
N LYS A 33 11.83 7.27 6.08
CA LYS A 33 11.88 8.57 6.76
C LYS A 33 11.28 9.68 5.91
N ARG A 34 11.66 9.78 4.63
CA ARG A 34 11.08 10.75 3.69
C ARG A 34 9.57 10.57 3.50
N ALA A 35 9.12 9.33 3.38
CA ALA A 35 7.69 9.03 3.21
C ALA A 35 6.86 9.34 4.47
N GLN A 36 7.43 9.14 5.66
CA GLN A 36 6.83 9.55 6.93
C GLN A 36 6.70 11.06 7.00
N ASP A 37 7.76 11.81 6.69
CA ASP A 37 7.73 13.28 6.72
C ASP A 37 6.66 13.82 5.75
N GLN A 38 6.49 13.19 4.58
CA GLN A 38 5.42 13.52 3.62
C GLN A 38 4.01 13.19 4.15
N ALA A 39 3.83 12.02 4.76
CA ALA A 39 2.55 11.63 5.34
C ALA A 39 2.16 12.54 6.53
N GLU A 40 3.12 12.86 7.40
CA GLU A 40 2.93 13.73 8.55
C GLU A 40 2.63 15.17 8.15
N SER A 41 3.33 15.71 7.14
CA SER A 41 3.05 17.06 6.61
C SER A 41 1.72 17.17 5.86
N ALA A 42 1.23 16.08 5.26
CA ALA A 42 -0.07 16.06 4.59
C ALA A 42 -1.27 15.99 5.56
N ARG A 43 -1.09 15.41 6.76
CA ARG A 43 -2.16 15.21 7.75
C ARG A 43 -2.84 16.51 8.22
N PRO A 44 -2.12 17.59 8.58
CA PRO A 44 -2.75 18.84 9.00
C PRO A 44 -3.68 19.43 7.93
N TYR A 45 -3.24 19.44 6.66
CA TYR A 45 -4.05 19.95 5.56
C TYR A 45 -5.30 19.09 5.36
N ALA A 46 -5.16 17.76 5.34
CA ALA A 46 -6.30 16.84 5.21
C ALA A 46 -7.31 16.98 6.38
N ARG A 47 -6.81 17.10 7.62
CA ARG A 47 -7.66 17.30 8.81
C ARG A 47 -8.40 18.65 8.78
N LYS A 48 -7.71 19.73 8.39
CA LYS A 48 -8.34 21.05 8.29
C LYS A 48 -9.36 21.12 7.15
N MET A 49 -9.06 20.49 6.01
CA MET A 49 -10.02 20.35 4.92
C MET A 49 -11.27 19.58 5.37
N ALA A 50 -11.07 18.46 6.07
CA ALA A 50 -12.17 17.67 6.62
C ALA A 50 -13.01 18.46 7.63
N SER A 51 -12.39 19.24 8.53
CA SER A 51 -13.15 20.04 9.50
C SER A 51 -13.90 21.22 8.89
N VAL A 52 -13.34 21.87 7.86
CA VAL A 52 -14.05 22.93 7.11
C VAL A 52 -15.27 22.34 6.39
N ILE A 53 -15.10 21.19 5.73
CA ILE A 53 -16.22 20.49 5.07
C ILE A 53 -17.25 20.01 6.07
N ALA A 54 -16.84 19.49 7.23
CA ALA A 54 -17.74 19.07 8.29
C ALA A 54 -18.60 20.24 8.81
N ASN A 55 -18.00 21.40 9.04
CA ASN A 55 -18.72 22.59 9.50
C ASN A 55 -19.71 23.09 8.44
N LEU A 56 -19.30 23.18 7.18
CA LEU A 56 -20.18 23.57 6.07
C LEU A 56 -21.32 22.56 5.86
N ALA A 57 -21.02 21.27 5.95
CA ALA A 57 -22.02 20.19 5.84
C ALA A 57 -23.05 20.19 6.98
N ALA A 58 -22.73 20.80 8.13
CA ALA A 58 -23.69 20.94 9.23
C ALA A 58 -24.70 22.06 8.99
N GLY A 59 -24.33 23.09 8.23
CA GLY A 59 -25.22 24.19 7.82
C GLY A 59 -26.09 23.84 6.61
N VAL A 60 -25.55 23.03 5.69
CA VAL A 60 -26.25 22.59 4.48
C VAL A 60 -26.93 21.23 4.73
N SER A 61 -28.23 21.26 5.05
CA SER A 61 -29.06 20.05 5.19
C SER A 61 -30.25 20.08 4.22
N GLY A 62 -30.55 18.94 3.58
CA GLY A 62 -31.70 18.81 2.68
C GLY A 62 -31.32 18.59 1.21
N ALA A 63 -32.19 19.03 0.30
CA ALA A 63 -32.11 18.78 -1.14
C ALA A 63 -30.98 19.55 -1.85
N ASP A 64 -30.43 20.57 -1.21
CA ASP A 64 -29.41 21.48 -1.75
C ASP A 64 -27.97 21.06 -1.36
N ALA A 65 -27.80 19.89 -0.73
CA ALA A 65 -26.48 19.36 -0.43
C ALA A 65 -25.80 18.83 -1.71
N PRO A 66 -24.53 19.19 -1.98
CA PRO A 66 -23.83 18.70 -3.17
C PRO A 66 -23.82 17.17 -3.25
N LYS A 67 -23.97 16.62 -4.45
CA LYS A 67 -24.12 15.16 -4.66
C LYS A 67 -22.98 14.34 -4.08
N LEU A 68 -21.75 14.86 -4.05
CA LEU A 68 -20.60 14.18 -3.44
C LEU A 68 -20.76 13.98 -1.92
N LEU A 69 -21.57 14.81 -1.26
CA LEU A 69 -21.90 14.72 0.17
C LEU A 69 -23.16 13.88 0.40
N ALA A 70 -24.26 14.18 -0.31
CA ALA A 70 -25.54 13.50 -0.13
C ALA A 70 -25.57 12.08 -0.71
N GLY A 71 -24.71 11.80 -1.70
CA GLY A 71 -24.77 10.58 -2.50
C GLY A 71 -25.86 10.62 -3.56
N THR A 72 -25.96 9.52 -4.32
CA THR A 72 -27.01 9.34 -5.33
C THR A 72 -28.34 8.86 -4.74
N GLY A 73 -28.40 8.58 -3.44
CA GLY A 73 -29.52 7.90 -2.79
C GLY A 73 -29.65 6.41 -3.15
N GLN A 74 -28.73 5.90 -3.97
CA GLN A 74 -28.67 4.50 -4.38
C GLN A 74 -27.41 3.84 -3.80
N ASP A 75 -27.43 2.51 -3.73
CA ASP A 75 -26.31 1.69 -3.25
C ASP A 75 -26.10 0.52 -4.22
N GLN A 76 -26.17 0.74 -5.53
CA GLN A 76 -26.13 -0.36 -6.50
C GLN A 76 -24.77 -0.48 -7.18
N ARG A 77 -24.15 0.65 -7.53
CA ARG A 77 -22.89 0.73 -8.29
C ARG A 77 -21.75 1.12 -7.35
N HIS A 78 -20.81 0.21 -7.13
CA HIS A 78 -19.65 0.44 -6.28
C HIS A 78 -18.38 0.58 -7.11
N LEU A 79 -17.66 1.68 -6.88
CA LEU A 79 -16.32 1.87 -7.40
C LEU A 79 -15.30 1.60 -6.30
N ILE A 80 -14.51 0.54 -6.49
CA ILE A 80 -13.49 0.11 -5.54
C ILE A 80 -12.12 0.55 -6.05
N VAL A 81 -11.51 1.49 -5.35
CA VAL A 81 -10.16 1.98 -5.65
C VAL A 81 -9.17 1.22 -4.78
N VAL A 82 -8.19 0.54 -5.35
CA VAL A 82 -7.24 -0.28 -4.59
C VAL A 82 -5.82 0.22 -4.80
N ALA A 83 -5.30 0.94 -3.82
CA ALA A 83 -3.98 1.53 -3.83
C ALA A 83 -2.94 0.64 -3.14
N THR A 84 -1.92 0.22 -3.90
CA THR A 84 -0.81 -0.61 -3.45
C THR A 84 0.51 -0.17 -4.07
N ALA A 85 1.61 -0.85 -3.76
CA ALA A 85 2.91 -0.58 -4.35
C ALA A 85 3.08 -1.23 -5.75
N ASP A 86 3.97 -0.66 -6.56
CA ASP A 86 4.42 -1.30 -7.80
C ASP A 86 5.44 -2.41 -7.56
N LYS A 87 6.31 -2.21 -6.57
CA LYS A 87 7.43 -3.09 -6.29
C LYS A 87 7.04 -4.19 -5.30
N GLY A 88 7.76 -5.31 -5.36
CA GLY A 88 7.63 -6.40 -4.40
C GLY A 88 8.61 -6.30 -3.24
N LEU A 89 8.87 -7.45 -2.59
CA LEU A 89 9.84 -7.58 -1.49
C LEU A 89 9.50 -6.70 -0.28
N ALA A 90 8.21 -6.51 -0.02
CA ALA A 90 7.69 -5.77 1.13
C ALA A 90 6.79 -6.64 2.01
N GLY A 91 7.24 -7.88 2.26
CA GLY A 91 6.47 -8.88 3.01
C GLY A 91 5.06 -9.06 2.44
N GLY A 92 4.06 -9.03 3.33
CA GLY A 92 2.64 -9.16 2.98
C GLY A 92 1.93 -7.86 2.62
N PHE A 93 2.63 -6.73 2.49
CA PHE A 93 2.02 -5.38 2.37
C PHE A 93 0.90 -5.31 1.32
N SER A 94 1.24 -5.46 0.03
CA SER A 94 0.24 -5.34 -1.04
C SER A 94 -0.81 -6.46 -0.96
N THR A 95 -0.39 -7.68 -0.57
CA THR A 95 -1.28 -8.83 -0.44
C THR A 95 -2.37 -8.59 0.60
N ASN A 96 -2.04 -7.97 1.73
CA ASN A 96 -3.00 -7.70 2.80
C ASN A 96 -4.04 -6.65 2.36
N VAL A 97 -3.62 -5.57 1.68
CA VAL A 97 -4.54 -4.57 1.12
C VAL A 97 -5.45 -5.18 0.05
N ILE A 98 -4.88 -5.98 -0.87
CA ILE A 98 -5.64 -6.66 -1.93
C ILE A 98 -6.60 -7.67 -1.32
N ARG A 99 -6.23 -8.37 -0.24
CA ARG A 99 -7.12 -9.32 0.46
C ARG A 99 -8.34 -8.59 1.04
N ALA A 100 -8.13 -7.50 1.77
CA ALA A 100 -9.23 -6.70 2.32
C ALA A 100 -10.17 -6.17 1.21
N ALA A 101 -9.59 -5.68 0.09
CA ALA A 101 -10.38 -5.26 -1.06
C ALA A 101 -11.17 -6.44 -1.68
N ARG A 102 -10.55 -7.61 -1.82
CA ARG A 102 -11.19 -8.81 -2.37
C ARG A 102 -12.35 -9.30 -1.52
N GLU A 103 -12.22 -9.26 -0.20
CA GLU A 103 -13.30 -9.62 0.73
C GLU A 103 -14.50 -8.69 0.52
N ARG A 104 -14.26 -7.37 0.42
CA ARG A 104 -15.32 -6.41 0.13
C ARG A 104 -15.93 -6.62 -1.25
N ILE A 105 -15.11 -6.77 -2.30
CA ILE A 105 -15.57 -7.01 -3.67
C ILE A 105 -16.44 -8.27 -3.73
N GLY A 106 -15.97 -9.38 -3.14
CA GLY A 106 -16.72 -10.63 -3.10
C GLY A 106 -18.05 -10.51 -2.38
N SER A 107 -18.07 -9.81 -1.23
CA SER A 107 -19.31 -9.52 -0.50
C SER A 107 -20.29 -8.68 -1.30
N LEU A 108 -19.83 -7.64 -2.00
CA LEU A 108 -20.67 -6.79 -2.83
C LEU A 108 -21.27 -7.56 -4.01
N ILE A 109 -20.46 -8.35 -4.70
CA ILE A 109 -20.93 -9.19 -5.83
C ILE A 109 -21.95 -10.23 -5.33
N ALA A 110 -21.70 -10.87 -4.18
CA ALA A 110 -22.62 -11.84 -3.60
C ALA A 110 -23.99 -11.21 -3.25
N ASN A 111 -23.99 -9.91 -2.92
CA ASN A 111 -25.20 -9.13 -2.65
C ASN A 111 -25.84 -8.54 -3.92
N GLY A 112 -25.43 -8.97 -5.12
CA GLY A 112 -26.01 -8.53 -6.39
C GLY A 112 -25.65 -7.09 -6.79
N LYS A 113 -24.60 -6.52 -6.20
CA LYS A 113 -24.13 -5.17 -6.50
C LYS A 113 -23.25 -5.15 -7.76
N ASP A 114 -23.31 -4.06 -8.52
CA ASP A 114 -22.38 -3.81 -9.62
C ASP A 114 -21.07 -3.25 -9.07
N VAL A 115 -19.93 -3.82 -9.46
CA VAL A 115 -18.62 -3.47 -8.92
C VAL A 115 -17.66 -3.16 -10.06
N LYS A 116 -17.12 -1.95 -10.03
CA LYS A 116 -16.02 -1.49 -10.88
C LYS A 116 -14.77 -1.26 -10.03
N ILE A 117 -13.59 -1.47 -10.61
CA ILE A 117 -12.32 -1.43 -9.89
C ILE A 117 -11.35 -0.47 -10.58
N ILE A 118 -10.76 0.43 -9.79
CA ILE A 118 -9.59 1.22 -10.20
C ILE A 118 -8.38 0.68 -9.44
N ALA A 119 -7.40 0.16 -10.16
CA ALA A 119 -6.17 -0.36 -9.55
C ALA A 119 -5.08 0.73 -9.56
N VAL A 120 -4.64 1.16 -8.38
CA VAL A 120 -3.50 2.08 -8.24
C VAL A 120 -2.29 1.29 -7.74
N GLY A 121 -1.30 1.15 -8.59
CA GLY A 121 -0.11 0.33 -8.39
C GLY A 121 -0.15 -1.01 -9.15
N ARG A 122 1.00 -1.46 -9.64
CA ARG A 122 1.12 -2.69 -10.42
C ARG A 122 0.70 -3.94 -9.65
N LYS A 123 0.93 -4.01 -8.33
CA LYS A 123 0.55 -5.21 -7.54
C LYS A 123 -0.95 -5.40 -7.44
N SER A 124 -1.74 -4.33 -7.28
CA SER A 124 -3.20 -4.42 -7.31
C SER A 124 -3.70 -4.69 -8.71
N ARG A 125 -3.14 -4.05 -9.75
CA ARG A 125 -3.47 -4.37 -11.15
C ARG A 125 -3.30 -5.85 -11.44
N ASP A 126 -2.09 -6.38 -11.28
CA ASP A 126 -1.77 -7.75 -11.72
C ASP A 126 -2.64 -8.80 -11.01
N GLN A 127 -2.92 -8.64 -9.72
CA GLN A 127 -3.74 -9.58 -8.95
C GLN A 127 -5.25 -9.41 -9.22
N LEU A 128 -5.74 -8.17 -9.29
CA LEU A 128 -7.17 -7.92 -9.47
C LEU A 128 -7.60 -8.17 -10.92
N THR A 129 -6.80 -7.80 -11.92
CA THR A 129 -7.10 -8.12 -13.32
C THR A 129 -7.16 -9.62 -13.57
N ARG A 130 -6.32 -10.42 -12.87
CA ARG A 130 -6.37 -11.89 -12.97
C ARG A 130 -7.68 -12.48 -12.42
N LEU A 131 -8.28 -11.86 -11.40
CA LEU A 131 -9.46 -12.38 -10.70
C LEU A 131 -10.78 -11.77 -11.16
N TYR A 132 -10.74 -10.50 -11.56
CA TYR A 132 -11.89 -9.64 -11.84
C TYR A 132 -11.64 -8.77 -13.08
N GLY A 133 -10.99 -9.32 -14.11
CA GLY A 133 -10.53 -8.56 -15.28
C GLY A 133 -11.62 -7.75 -15.98
N ASP A 134 -12.84 -8.29 -16.03
CA ASP A 134 -14.05 -7.63 -16.56
C ASP A 134 -14.50 -6.40 -15.75
N LYS A 135 -14.07 -6.30 -14.49
CA LYS A 135 -14.45 -5.24 -13.55
C LYS A 135 -13.40 -4.15 -13.40
N VAL A 136 -12.16 -4.39 -13.85
CA VAL A 136 -11.09 -3.39 -13.79
C VAL A 136 -11.29 -2.37 -14.90
N VAL A 137 -11.74 -1.16 -14.54
CA VAL A 137 -12.04 -0.09 -15.49
C VAL A 137 -10.83 0.77 -15.83
N HIS A 138 -9.88 0.90 -14.89
CA HIS A 138 -8.66 1.65 -15.12
C HIS A 138 -7.53 1.27 -14.18
N THR A 139 -6.30 1.61 -14.57
CA THR A 139 -5.09 1.30 -13.81
C THR A 139 -4.11 2.47 -13.82
N PHE A 140 -3.59 2.84 -12.66
CA PHE A 140 -2.54 3.84 -12.52
C PHE A 140 -1.27 3.19 -11.99
N GLU A 141 -0.12 3.45 -12.61
CA GLU A 141 1.18 2.97 -12.11
C GLU A 141 1.87 4.04 -11.27
N LEU A 142 2.38 3.67 -10.08
CA LEU A 142 3.11 4.63 -9.24
C LEU A 142 4.43 5.08 -9.89
N SER A 143 5.03 4.21 -10.71
CA SER A 143 6.26 4.49 -11.45
C SER A 143 6.11 5.45 -12.62
N ALA A 144 4.88 5.82 -12.99
CA ALA A 144 4.66 6.87 -13.98
C ALA A 144 5.20 8.24 -13.52
N GLN A 145 5.34 8.42 -12.20
CA GLN A 145 5.92 9.62 -11.60
C GLN A 145 7.18 9.28 -10.80
N LYS A 146 8.16 10.19 -10.79
CA LYS A 146 9.40 10.02 -10.00
C LYS A 146 9.13 10.03 -8.49
N THR A 147 8.12 10.80 -8.08
CA THR A 147 7.71 11.00 -6.70
C THR A 147 6.20 10.92 -6.60
N ILE A 148 5.69 10.37 -5.49
CA ILE A 148 4.26 10.47 -5.19
C ILE A 148 3.95 11.94 -4.87
N GLY A 149 2.84 12.44 -5.41
CA GLY A 149 2.42 13.82 -5.28
C GLY A 149 1.09 14.06 -5.98
N LEU A 150 0.69 15.34 -6.05
CA LEU A 150 -0.53 15.76 -6.74
C LEU A 150 -0.66 15.25 -8.19
N PRO A 151 0.41 15.22 -9.02
CA PRO A 151 0.31 14.72 -10.40
C PRO A 151 -0.12 13.25 -10.52
N LEU A 152 -0.02 12.48 -9.44
CA LEU A 152 -0.51 11.09 -9.40
C LEU A 152 -1.88 10.98 -8.74
N ALA A 153 -2.20 11.85 -7.78
CA ALA A 153 -3.49 11.84 -7.08
C ALA A 153 -4.61 12.49 -7.89
N GLN A 154 -4.34 13.58 -8.60
CA GLN A 154 -5.33 14.33 -9.38
C GLN A 154 -6.01 13.48 -10.45
N PRO A 155 -5.30 12.74 -11.32
CA PRO A 155 -5.96 11.92 -12.35
C PRO A 155 -6.84 10.82 -11.76
N VAL A 156 -6.46 10.27 -10.60
CA VAL A 156 -7.27 9.28 -9.88
C VAL A 156 -8.55 9.93 -9.35
N ALA A 157 -8.43 11.12 -8.76
CA ALA A 157 -9.54 11.88 -8.22
C ALA A 157 -10.52 12.32 -9.32
N GLU A 158 -10.01 12.87 -10.42
CA GLU A 158 -10.80 13.26 -11.60
C GLU A 158 -11.59 12.09 -12.16
N MET A 159 -10.94 10.93 -12.34
CA MET A 159 -11.63 9.73 -12.82
C MET A 159 -12.75 9.26 -11.89
N ILE A 160 -12.53 9.36 -10.57
CA ILE A 160 -13.56 9.01 -9.57
C ILE A 160 -14.71 10.01 -9.63
N ALA A 161 -14.42 11.32 -9.71
CA ALA A 161 -15.42 12.37 -9.81
C ALA A 161 -16.27 12.22 -11.08
N THR A 162 -15.64 12.06 -12.24
CA THR A 162 -16.34 11.81 -13.51
C THR A 162 -17.20 10.55 -13.46
N ALA A 163 -16.67 9.44 -12.92
CA ALA A 163 -17.46 8.21 -12.79
C ALA A 163 -18.69 8.38 -11.89
N PHE A 164 -18.60 9.23 -10.87
CA PHE A 164 -19.74 9.55 -10.00
C PHE A 164 -20.74 10.49 -10.70
N GLU A 165 -20.26 11.55 -11.33
CA GLU A 165 -21.08 12.52 -12.08
C GLU A 165 -21.86 11.88 -13.24
N ASP A 166 -21.22 10.96 -13.96
CA ASP A 166 -21.83 10.16 -15.04
C ASP A 166 -22.82 9.10 -14.54
N GLY A 167 -23.02 8.99 -13.22
CA GLY A 167 -23.87 7.97 -12.61
C GLY A 167 -23.32 6.55 -12.81
N GLN A 168 -22.02 6.38 -12.99
CA GLN A 168 -21.39 5.06 -13.08
C GLN A 168 -20.98 4.49 -11.71
N ALA A 169 -21.03 5.31 -10.67
CA ALA A 169 -20.75 4.92 -9.29
C ALA A 169 -21.71 5.65 -8.33
N ASP A 170 -22.27 4.91 -7.38
CA ASP A 170 -23.06 5.44 -6.27
C ASP A 170 -22.19 5.59 -5.02
N VAL A 171 -21.35 4.59 -4.77
CA VAL A 171 -20.48 4.51 -3.59
C VAL A 171 -19.05 4.24 -4.05
N VAL A 172 -18.11 5.05 -3.56
CA VAL A 172 -16.68 4.92 -3.85
C VAL A 172 -15.92 4.59 -2.58
N THR A 173 -15.20 3.47 -2.58
CA THR A 173 -14.38 3.02 -1.44
C THR A 173 -12.92 2.87 -1.86
N LEU A 174 -12.02 3.51 -1.11
CA LEU A 174 -10.58 3.41 -1.26
C LEU A 174 -10.00 2.40 -0.27
N PHE A 175 -9.35 1.37 -0.81
CA PHE A 175 -8.52 0.44 -0.05
C PHE A 175 -7.06 0.84 -0.14
N TYR A 176 -6.46 1.04 1.03
CA TYR A 176 -5.05 1.39 1.18
C TYR A 176 -4.53 0.82 2.50
N SER A 177 -3.25 1.01 2.79
CA SER A 177 -2.65 0.65 4.07
C SER A 177 -2.42 1.91 4.90
N GLN A 178 -3.14 2.04 6.00
CA GLN A 178 -2.88 3.07 7.00
C GLN A 178 -1.55 2.80 7.70
N PHE A 179 -0.69 3.81 7.73
CA PHE A 179 0.60 3.74 8.41
C PHE A 179 0.43 4.09 9.90
N LYS A 180 0.49 3.07 10.78
CA LYS A 180 0.53 3.26 12.23
C LYS A 180 1.95 3.28 12.76
N SER A 181 2.75 2.29 12.38
CA SER A 181 4.16 2.21 12.74
C SER A 181 4.94 1.43 11.70
N VAL A 182 6.26 1.39 11.86
CA VAL A 182 7.17 0.59 11.03
C VAL A 182 6.78 -0.90 11.02
N ILE A 183 6.24 -1.40 12.13
CA ILE A 183 5.84 -2.79 12.30
C ILE A 183 4.38 -3.00 11.90
N GLN A 184 3.51 -2.03 12.17
CA GLN A 184 2.07 -2.16 11.99
C GLN A 184 1.57 -1.34 10.78
N GLN A 185 1.16 -2.08 9.75
CA GLN A 185 0.46 -1.58 8.57
C GLN A 185 -0.94 -2.18 8.56
N VAL A 186 -1.96 -1.33 8.62
CA VAL A 186 -3.36 -1.78 8.72
C VAL A 186 -4.04 -1.56 7.37
N PRO A 187 -4.49 -2.63 6.68
CA PRO A 187 -5.37 -2.49 5.53
C PRO A 187 -6.68 -1.82 5.95
N THR A 188 -7.02 -0.73 5.28
CA THR A 188 -8.19 0.09 5.60
C THR A 188 -9.00 0.34 4.34
N GLY A 189 -10.31 0.09 4.42
CA GLY A 189 -11.29 0.53 3.43
C GLY A 189 -11.92 1.83 3.91
N LYS A 190 -11.65 2.94 3.22
CA LYS A 190 -12.22 4.25 3.51
C LYS A 190 -13.23 4.63 2.43
N GLN A 191 -14.45 4.97 2.81
CA GLN A 191 -15.43 5.50 1.88
C GLN A 191 -15.07 6.95 1.52
N LEU A 192 -14.96 7.23 0.22
CA LEU A 192 -14.69 8.57 -0.31
C LEU A 192 -15.98 9.29 -0.71
N ILE A 193 -16.91 8.56 -1.32
CA ILE A 193 -18.20 9.06 -1.78
C ILE A 193 -19.27 8.02 -1.40
N PRO A 194 -20.43 8.43 -0.85
CA PRO A 194 -20.71 9.76 -0.31
C PRO A 194 -19.71 10.13 0.79
N ALA A 195 -19.32 11.41 0.85
CA ALA A 195 -18.34 11.88 1.81
C ALA A 195 -18.88 11.70 3.24
N VAL A 196 -18.26 10.82 4.00
CA VAL A 196 -18.63 10.61 5.40
C VAL A 196 -17.95 11.68 6.25
N VAL A 197 -18.75 12.51 6.90
CA VAL A 197 -18.25 13.41 7.94
C VAL A 197 -17.95 12.55 9.17
N GLU A 198 -16.67 12.20 9.36
CA GLU A 198 -16.24 11.46 10.55
C GLU A 198 -16.51 12.33 11.78
N GLY A 199 -17.46 11.92 12.64
CA GLY A 199 -17.89 12.65 13.84
C GLY A 199 -16.83 12.84 14.93
N ASP A 200 -15.61 12.39 14.69
CA ASP A 200 -14.42 12.59 15.54
C ASP A 200 -13.67 13.89 15.18
N ALA A 201 -14.02 14.53 14.07
CA ALA A 201 -13.68 15.94 13.87
C ALA A 201 -14.54 16.74 14.84
N ALA A 202 -14.02 16.94 16.06
CA ALA A 202 -14.63 17.87 17.01
C ALA A 202 -14.95 19.17 16.25
N PRO A 203 -16.19 19.68 16.35
CA PRO A 203 -16.52 20.98 15.79
C PRO A 203 -15.42 21.93 16.20
N ILE A 204 -14.91 22.72 15.25
CA ILE A 204 -13.88 23.71 15.57
C ILE A 204 -14.46 24.55 16.70
N ASP A 205 -13.80 24.55 17.87
CA ASP A 205 -14.19 25.48 18.93
C ASP A 205 -13.86 26.87 18.41
N LEU A 206 -14.91 27.57 18.00
CA LEU A 206 -14.79 28.87 17.37
C LEU A 206 -14.42 29.96 18.37
N ASN A 207 -14.38 29.68 19.68
CA ASN A 207 -14.15 30.70 20.72
C ASN A 207 -15.05 31.95 20.53
N GLY A 208 -16.28 31.75 20.04
CA GLY A 208 -17.21 32.84 19.73
C GLY A 208 -17.04 33.50 18.36
N ALA A 209 -16.15 33.01 17.49
CA ALA A 209 -16.06 33.45 16.10
C ALA A 209 -17.25 32.93 15.28
N VAL A 210 -17.80 33.79 14.42
CA VAL A 210 -18.82 33.43 13.43
C VAL A 210 -18.12 33.30 12.08
N TYR A 211 -18.35 32.20 11.36
CA TYR A 211 -17.93 32.11 9.97
C TYR A 211 -18.89 32.92 9.11
N ASP A 212 -18.34 33.84 8.33
CA ASP A 212 -19.05 34.44 7.20
C ASP A 212 -18.59 33.71 5.94
N TYR A 213 -19.55 33.22 5.15
CA TYR A 213 -19.29 32.39 3.99
C TYR A 213 -19.60 33.18 2.73
N GLU A 214 -18.57 33.47 1.94
CA GLU A 214 -18.70 34.18 0.68
C GLU A 214 -18.17 33.30 -0.47
N PRO A 215 -18.95 33.05 -1.54
CA PRO A 215 -20.28 33.59 -1.86
C PRO A 215 -21.47 32.88 -1.18
N SER A 216 -21.48 31.54 -1.09
CA SER A 216 -22.47 30.76 -0.34
C SER A 216 -21.86 29.45 0.16
N GLU A 217 -22.43 28.83 1.20
CA GLU A 217 -21.94 27.55 1.74
C GLU A 217 -21.95 26.43 0.68
N GLU A 218 -22.98 26.40 -0.16
CA GLU A 218 -23.15 25.41 -1.23
C GLU A 218 -22.06 25.56 -2.31
N GLU A 219 -21.85 26.76 -2.85
CA GLU A 219 -20.82 27.03 -3.87
C GLU A 219 -19.40 26.72 -3.35
N ILE A 220 -19.14 27.02 -2.08
CA ILE A 220 -17.89 26.66 -1.43
C ILE A 220 -17.74 25.14 -1.37
N LEU A 221 -18.78 24.40 -0.96
CA LEU A 221 -18.75 22.94 -0.92
C LEU A 221 -18.56 22.30 -2.30
N GLU A 222 -19.23 22.80 -3.35
CA GLU A 222 -19.05 22.32 -4.72
C GLU A 222 -17.59 22.44 -5.18
N THR A 223 -16.90 23.50 -4.76
CA THR A 223 -15.49 23.72 -5.09
C THR A 223 -14.54 22.90 -4.21
N LEU A 224 -14.86 22.72 -2.93
CA LEU A 224 -14.00 22.05 -1.95
C LEU A 224 -14.11 20.53 -1.99
N LEU A 225 -15.27 19.95 -2.29
CA LEU A 225 -15.46 18.49 -2.27
C LEU A 225 -14.56 17.75 -3.28
N PRO A 226 -14.42 18.19 -4.55
CA PRO A 226 -13.46 17.59 -5.49
C PRO A 226 -12.00 17.74 -5.03
N ARG A 227 -11.64 18.88 -4.42
CA ARG A 227 -10.30 19.10 -3.87
C ARG A 227 -10.03 18.20 -2.66
N ASN A 228 -11.04 17.96 -1.84
CA ASN A 228 -10.95 17.05 -0.71
C ASN A 228 -10.74 15.61 -1.17
N LEU A 229 -11.42 15.17 -2.24
CA LEU A 229 -11.20 13.86 -2.85
C LEU A 229 -9.72 13.67 -3.22
N THR A 230 -9.15 14.66 -3.93
CA THR A 230 -7.72 14.66 -4.30
C THR A 230 -6.83 14.61 -3.06
N THR A 231 -7.16 15.38 -2.02
CA THR A 231 -6.40 15.44 -0.77
C THR A 231 -6.41 14.11 -0.02
N GLN A 232 -7.57 13.44 0.05
CA GLN A 232 -7.72 12.14 0.70
C GLN A 232 -6.96 11.05 -0.04
N ILE A 233 -7.01 11.04 -1.38
CA ILE A 233 -6.25 10.11 -2.21
C ILE A 233 -4.76 10.35 -2.02
N LEU A 234 -4.30 11.61 -2.05
CA LEU A 234 -2.89 11.94 -1.84
C LEU A 234 -2.40 11.50 -0.46
N ALA A 235 -3.17 11.77 0.60
CA ALA A 235 -2.84 11.34 1.95
C ALA A 235 -2.74 9.81 2.04
N ALA A 236 -3.70 9.09 1.46
CA ALA A 236 -3.68 7.62 1.42
C ALA A 236 -2.48 7.07 0.63
N LEU A 237 -2.05 7.73 -0.45
CA LEU A 237 -0.86 7.35 -1.22
C LEU A 237 0.44 7.57 -0.42
N TYR A 238 0.54 8.65 0.35
CA TYR A 238 1.68 8.87 1.25
C TYR A 238 1.71 7.84 2.39
N GLU A 239 0.57 7.55 3.01
CA GLU A 239 0.49 6.50 4.04
C GLU A 239 0.86 5.13 3.48
N ASN A 240 0.38 4.80 2.27
CA ASN A 240 0.78 3.59 1.56
C ASN A 240 2.29 3.53 1.31
N GLN A 241 2.91 4.64 0.92
CA GLN A 241 4.33 4.68 0.65
C GLN A 241 5.16 4.50 1.93
N ALA A 242 4.76 5.12 3.03
CA ALA A 242 5.36 4.90 4.34
C ALA A 242 5.18 3.44 4.79
N GLY A 243 3.97 2.88 4.66
CA GLY A 243 3.68 1.48 4.98
C GLY A 243 4.50 0.50 4.13
N PHE A 244 4.66 0.76 2.84
CA PHE A 244 5.46 -0.07 1.94
C PHE A 244 6.92 -0.11 2.39
N PHE A 245 7.55 1.04 2.65
CA PHE A 245 8.95 1.07 3.06
C PHE A 245 9.16 0.53 4.48
N GLY A 246 8.19 0.70 5.38
CA GLY A 246 8.20 0.06 6.69
C GLY A 246 8.20 -1.47 6.59
N SER A 247 7.27 -2.01 5.81
CA SER A 247 7.16 -3.46 5.58
C SER A 247 8.37 -4.02 4.82
N GLN A 248 8.90 -3.29 3.83
CA GLN A 248 10.11 -3.66 3.11
C GLN A 248 11.34 -3.67 4.02
N MET A 249 11.51 -2.68 4.88
CA MET A 249 12.61 -2.66 5.83
C MET A 249 12.57 -3.87 6.77
N ALA A 250 11.39 -4.20 7.32
CA ALA A 250 11.21 -5.37 8.18
C ALA A 250 11.44 -6.69 7.42
N ALA A 251 10.93 -6.81 6.19
CA ALA A 251 11.12 -8.01 5.36
C ALA A 251 12.60 -8.23 5.01
N MET A 252 13.33 -7.16 4.70
CA MET A 252 14.77 -7.24 4.39
C MET A 252 15.62 -7.51 5.62
N ASP A 253 15.24 -7.00 6.80
CA ASP A 253 15.90 -7.35 8.07
C ASP A 253 15.78 -8.86 8.36
N ASN A 254 14.55 -9.38 8.30
CA ASN A 254 14.28 -10.81 8.48
C ASN A 254 15.04 -11.66 7.45
N ALA A 255 15.04 -11.24 6.17
CA ALA A 255 15.79 -11.96 5.13
C ALA A 255 17.30 -11.95 5.38
N THR A 256 17.86 -10.86 5.91
CA THR A 256 19.30 -10.76 6.23
C THR A 256 19.69 -11.66 7.39
N ARG A 257 18.85 -11.76 8.43
CA ARG A 257 19.06 -12.68 9.56
C ARG A 257 18.95 -14.13 9.11
N ASN A 258 17.88 -14.48 8.39
CA ASN A 258 17.68 -15.82 7.84
C ASN A 258 18.83 -16.27 6.91
N ALA A 259 19.37 -15.34 6.12
CA ALA A 259 20.54 -15.63 5.28
C ALA A 259 21.79 -15.92 6.14
N GLY A 260 21.97 -15.21 7.25
CA GLY A 260 23.04 -15.47 8.22
C GLY A 260 22.97 -16.87 8.82
N ASP A 261 21.77 -17.27 9.27
CA ASP A 261 21.52 -18.60 9.83
C ASP A 261 21.80 -19.69 8.79
N LEU A 262 21.37 -19.48 7.54
CA LEU A 262 21.63 -20.40 6.44
C LEU A 262 23.12 -20.50 6.09
N ILE A 263 23.87 -19.39 6.11
CA ILE A 263 25.33 -19.38 5.91
C ILE A 263 26.01 -20.22 6.98
N ASN A 264 25.61 -20.05 8.25
CA ASN A 264 26.17 -20.80 9.37
C ASN A 264 25.92 -22.31 9.22
N ALA A 265 24.68 -22.70 8.90
CA ALA A 265 24.30 -24.09 8.67
C ALA A 265 25.07 -24.71 7.48
N LEU A 266 25.14 -24.01 6.34
CA LEU A 266 25.87 -24.48 5.16
C LEU A 266 27.38 -24.58 5.41
N THR A 267 27.95 -23.67 6.19
CA THR A 267 29.38 -23.70 6.55
C THR A 267 29.71 -24.90 7.41
N LEU A 268 28.85 -25.25 8.38
CA LEU A 268 29.01 -26.45 9.20
C LEU A 268 28.96 -27.72 8.33
N GLN A 269 27.99 -27.81 7.41
CA GLN A 269 27.88 -28.94 6.48
C GLN A 269 29.08 -29.06 5.55
N TYR A 270 29.56 -27.93 5.00
CA TYR A 270 30.75 -27.88 4.16
C TYR A 270 31.99 -28.39 4.89
N ASN A 271 32.21 -27.93 6.13
CA ASN A 271 33.37 -28.34 6.92
C ASN A 271 33.34 -29.84 7.25
N ARG A 272 32.19 -30.40 7.63
CA ARG A 272 32.02 -31.84 7.87
C ARG A 272 32.33 -32.66 6.62
N LYS A 273 31.79 -32.26 5.47
CA LYS A 273 32.05 -32.97 4.21
C LYS A 273 33.49 -32.82 3.73
N ARG A 274 34.12 -31.66 3.97
CA ARG A 274 35.53 -31.43 3.63
C ARG A 274 36.42 -32.36 4.45
N GLN A 275 36.15 -32.49 5.75
CA GLN A 275 36.86 -33.42 6.62
C GLN A 275 36.67 -34.86 6.15
N ALA A 276 35.42 -35.28 5.89
CA ALA A 276 35.15 -36.62 5.37
C ALA A 276 35.90 -36.92 4.07
N GLN A 277 35.92 -35.98 3.11
CA GLN A 277 36.65 -36.14 1.85
C GLN A 277 38.16 -36.26 2.08
N ILE A 278 38.76 -35.41 2.92
CA ILE A 278 40.18 -35.51 3.27
C ILE A 278 40.49 -36.86 3.91
N THR A 279 39.64 -37.34 4.82
CA THR A 279 39.79 -38.65 5.45
C THR A 279 39.71 -39.78 4.41
N THR A 280 38.77 -39.72 3.47
CA THR A 280 38.67 -40.70 2.38
C THR A 280 39.91 -40.69 1.49
N GLU A 281 40.37 -39.50 1.07
CA GLU A 281 41.59 -39.35 0.25
C GLU A 281 42.83 -39.93 0.97
N LEU A 282 42.97 -39.69 2.29
CA LEU A 282 44.06 -40.27 3.08
C LEU A 282 43.97 -41.80 3.20
N ILE A 283 42.77 -42.34 3.40
CA ILE A 283 42.55 -43.79 3.46
C ILE A 283 42.89 -44.44 2.12
N GLU A 284 42.49 -43.83 1.00
CA GLU A 284 42.81 -44.32 -0.35
C GLU A 284 44.33 -44.32 -0.62
N ILE A 285 45.06 -43.28 -0.18
CA ILE A 285 46.52 -43.21 -0.31
C ILE A 285 47.21 -44.31 0.51
N ILE A 286 46.78 -44.50 1.76
CA ILE A 286 47.39 -45.52 2.66
C ILE A 286 47.11 -46.92 2.13
N ALA A 287 45.86 -47.22 1.75
CA ALA A 287 45.49 -48.53 1.20
C ALA A 287 46.22 -48.84 -0.11
N GLY A 288 46.45 -47.83 -0.96
CA GLY A 288 47.25 -47.98 -2.18
C GLY A 288 48.73 -48.23 -1.89
N ALA A 289 49.28 -47.61 -0.84
CA ALA A 289 50.66 -47.83 -0.42
C ALA A 289 50.87 -49.22 0.22
N GLU A 290 49.90 -49.73 0.98
CA GLU A 290 49.95 -51.08 1.57
C GLU A 290 49.79 -52.22 0.56
N ALA A 291 49.23 -51.94 -0.62
CA ALA A 291 49.03 -52.92 -1.68
C ALA A 291 50.27 -53.15 -2.58
N LEU A 292 51.34 -52.36 -2.39
CA LEU A 292 52.63 -52.46 -3.09
C LEU A 292 53.65 -53.24 -2.24
#